data_AF-A0A1E5VLM3-F1
#
_entry.id   AF-A0A1E5VLM3-F1
#
_cell.length_a   1.000
_cell.length_b   1.000
_cell.length_c   1.000
_cell.angle_alpha   90.00
_cell.angle_beta   90.00
_cell.angle_gamma   90.00
#
_symmetry.space_group_name_H-M   'P 1'
#
loop_
_entity.id
_entity.type
_entity.pdbx_description
1 polymer ?
#
loop_
_entity_poly.entity_id
_entity_poly.type
_entity_poly.pdbx_seq_one_letter_code
_entity_poly.pdbx_strand_id
1 'polypeptide(L)' 'MRQNGLEPDVVIYGMVIDILCKTGRVEDAMSQFNQLVTEGLSPNIIVFTSLIHGLCSIGE' A
#
# COMPACT_ATOMS: atom_id res chain seq x y z
N MET A 1 13.05 4.42 -6.55
CA MET A 1 14.47 4.42 -6.14
C MET A 1 14.55 4.10 -4.66
N ARG A 2 15.18 3.00 -4.25
CA ARG A 2 15.60 2.77 -2.85
C ARG A 2 17.10 3.06 -2.80
N GLN A 3 17.49 4.23 -2.28
CA GLN A 3 18.89 4.68 -2.37
C GLN A 3 19.72 4.46 -1.10
N ASN A 4 19.20 3.84 -0.03
CA ASN A 4 19.91 3.85 1.26
C ASN A 4 20.04 2.49 1.98
N GLY A 5 19.78 1.35 1.33
CA GLY A 5 19.91 0.03 1.99
C GLY A 5 18.94 -0.18 3.17
N LEU A 6 17.99 0.74 3.36
CA LEU A 6 16.86 0.60 4.27
C LEU A 6 15.73 -0.08 3.50
N GLU A 7 15.55 -1.38 3.76
CA GLU A 7 14.38 -2.13 3.33
C GLU A 7 13.17 -1.58 4.09
N PRO A 8 12.17 -0.98 3.41
CA PRO A 8 10.96 -0.54 4.06
C PRO A 8 10.21 -1.75 4.62
N ASP A 9 9.79 -1.60 5.87
CA ASP A 9 8.99 -2.61 6.55
C ASP A 9 7.51 -2.52 6.14
N VAL A 10 6.71 -3.46 6.64
CA VAL A 10 5.25 -3.49 6.44
C VAL A 10 4.56 -2.19 6.90
N VAL A 11 5.13 -1.47 7.86
CA VAL A 11 4.56 -0.22 8.40
C VAL A 11 4.70 0.90 7.38
N ILE A 12 5.87 1.03 6.74
CA ILE A 12 6.10 2.02 5.69
C ILE A 12 5.17 1.77 4.50
N TYR A 13 5.08 0.52 4.05
CA TYR A 13 4.14 0.15 2.99
C TYR A 13 2.69 0.48 3.35
N GLY A 14 2.27 0.14 4.57
CA GLY A 14 0.92 0.46 5.06
C GLY A 14 0.62 1.96 5.02
N MET A 15 1.57 2.79 5.42
CA MET A 15 1.44 4.26 5.37
C MET A 15 1.31 4.76 3.93
N VAL A 16 2.16 4.28 3.02
CA VAL A 16 2.11 4.69 1.61
C VAL A 16 0.79 4.28 0.95
N ILE A 17 0.35 3.03 1.19
CA ILE A 17 -0.92 2.51 0.67
C ILE A 17 -2.11 3.33 1.20
N ASP A 18 -2.14 3.62 2.51
CA ASP A 18 -3.19 4.45 3.12
C ASP A 18 -3.29 5.84 2.47
N ILE A 19 -2.15 6.53 2.30
CA ILE A 19 -2.10 7.85 1.66
C ILE A 19 -2.56 7.79 0.20
N LEU A 20 -2.11 6.78 -0.55
CA LEU A 20 -2.49 6.60 -1.96
C LEU A 20 -3.99 6.33 -2.10
N CYS A 21 -4.56 5.47 -1.24
CA CYS A 21 -6.01 5.21 -1.22
C CYS A 21 -6.81 6.48 -0.88
N LYS A 22 -6.39 7.25 0.13
CA LYS A 22 -7.04 8.51 0.53
C LYS A 22 -6.95 9.62 -0.51
N THR A 23 -5.96 9.54 -1.41
CA THR A 23 -5.77 10.50 -2.51
C THR A 23 -6.38 10.01 -3.83
N GLY A 24 -7.15 8.92 -3.82
CA GLY A 24 -7.79 8.34 -5.00
C GLY A 24 -6.84 7.60 -5.94
N ARG A 25 -5.56 7.45 -5.58
CA ARG A 25 -4.51 6.79 -6.36
C ARG A 25 -4.45 5.29 -6.07
N VAL A 26 -5.59 4.61 -6.19
CA VAL A 26 -5.70 3.21 -5.74
C VAL A 26 -4.92 2.24 -6.62
N GLU A 27 -4.73 2.53 -7.91
CA GLU A 27 -3.87 1.73 -8.78
C GLU A 27 -2.41 1.74 -8.30
N ASP A 28 -1.90 2.91 -7.89
CA ASP A 28 -0.57 3.04 -7.30
C ASP A 28 -0.50 2.32 -5.94
N ALA A 29 -1.56 2.38 -5.14
CA ALA A 29 -1.65 1.65 -3.88
C ALA A 29 -1.57 0.13 -4.09
N MET A 30 -2.22 -0.39 -5.13
CA MET A 30 -2.15 -1.80 -5.52
C MET A 30 -0.75 -2.19 -6.02
N SER A 31 -0.05 -1.29 -6.73
CA SER A 31 1.35 -1.52 -7.10
C SER A 31 2.25 -1.67 -5.88
N GLN A 32 2.08 -0.82 -4.85
CA GLN A 32 2.81 -0.93 -3.59
C GLN A 32 2.47 -2.20 -2.82
N PHE A 33 1.20 -2.60 -2.80
CA PHE A 33 0.78 -3.88 -2.21
C PHE A 33 1.46 -5.08 -2.88
N ASN A 34 1.48 -5.13 -4.21
CA ASN A 34 2.15 -6.20 -4.96
C ASN A 34 3.65 -6.25 -4.67
N GLN A 35 4.29 -5.09 -4.51
CA GLN A 35 5.70 -5.01 -4.16
C GLN A 35 5.96 -5.56 -2.76
N LEU A 36 5.14 -5.17 -1.77
CA LEU A 36 5.20 -5.71 -0.40
C LEU A 36 5.12 -7.25 -0.39
N VAL A 37 4.19 -7.82 -1.15
CA VAL A 37 4.02 -9.29 -1.23
C VAL A 37 5.21 -9.95 -1.94
N THR A 38 5.71 -9.33 -3.01
CA THR A 38 6.87 -9.82 -3.76
C THR A 38 8.14 -9.84 -2.91
N GLU A 39 8.26 -8.93 -1.97
CA GLU A 39 9.36 -8.86 -0.99
C GLU A 39 9.17 -9.83 0.19
N GLY A 40 8.11 -10.66 0.18
CA GLY A 40 7.85 -11.67 1.19
C GLY A 40 7.35 -11.10 2.52
N LEU A 41 6.96 -9.83 2.54
CA LEU A 41 6.39 -9.18 3.72
C LEU A 41 4.89 -9.49 3.80
N SER A 42 4.43 -9.82 5.00
CA SER A 42 3.01 -10.08 5.24
C SER A 42 2.23 -8.77 5.38
N PRO A 43 1.23 -8.49 4.54
CA PRO A 43 0.39 -7.31 4.70
C PRO A 43 -0.39 -7.39 6.02
N ASN A 44 -0.57 -6.25 6.68
CA ASN A 44 -1.32 -6.17 7.93
C ASN A 44 -2.77 -5.68 7.71
N ILE A 45 -3.54 -5.63 8.81
CA ILE A 45 -4.93 -5.16 8.78
C ILE A 45 -5.08 -3.77 8.15
N ILE A 46 -4.13 -2.86 8.41
CA ILE A 46 -4.16 -1.47 7.91
C ILE A 46 -4.06 -1.44 6.38
N VAL A 47 -3.16 -2.26 5.81
CA VAL A 47 -3.00 -2.39 4.36
C VAL A 47 -4.32 -2.83 3.71
N PHE A 48 -4.94 -3.89 4.23
CA PHE A 48 -6.19 -4.40 3.67
C PHE A 48 -7.35 -3.42 3.82
N THR A 49 -7.54 -2.83 5.01
CA THR A 49 -8.62 -1.86 5.22
C THR A 49 -8.50 -0.64 4.34
N SER A 50 -7.26 -0.17 4.09
CA SER A 50 -6.99 0.98 3.22
C SER A 50 -7.36 0.69 1.77
N LEU A 51 -6.95 -0.47 1.25
CA LEU A 51 -7.26 -0.89 -0.12
C LEU A 51 -8.75 -1.08 -0.33
N ILE A 52 -9.45 -1.74 0.60
CA ILE A 52 -10.91 -1.92 0.54
C ILE A 52 -11.61 -0.56 0.51
N HIS A 53 -11.23 0.35 1.41
CA HIS A 53 -11.79 1.70 1.44
C HIS A 53 -11.56 2.43 0.11
N GLY A 54 -10.32 2.46 -0.39
CA GLY A 54 -9.99 3.11 -1.66
C GLY A 54 -10.77 2.53 -2.84
N LEU A 55 -10.86 1.21 -2.96
CA LEU A 55 -11.60 0.53 -4.04
C LEU A 55 -13.09 0.82 -3.99
N CYS A 56 -13.70 0.84 -2.79
CA CYS A 56 -15.10 1.22 -2.63
C CYS A 56 -15.35 2.69 -3.01
N SER A 57 -14.40 3.59 -2.76
CA SER A 57 -14.52 5.00 -3.12
C SER A 57 -14.40 5.30 -4.62
N ILE A 58 -13.85 4.39 -5.43
CA ILE A 58 -13.79 4.54 -6.90
C ILE A 58 -15.12 4.12 -7.56
N GLY A 59 -15.97 3.39 -6.84
CA GLY A 59 -17.24 2.88 -7.34
C GLY A 59 -18.42 3.87 -7.36
N GLU A 60 -18.19 5.15 -7.07
CA GLU A 60 -19.20 6.23 -7.09
C GLU A 60 -18.94 7.22 -8.23
#